data_AF-A0A816E4H7-F1
#
_entry.id   AF-A0A816E4H7-F1
#
_cell.length_a   1.000
_cell.length_b   1.000
_cell.length_c   1.000
_cell.angle_alpha   90.00
_cell.angle_beta   90.00
_cell.angle_gamma   90.00
#
_symmetry.space_group_name_H-M   'P 1'
#
loop_
_entity.id
_entity.type
_entity.pdbx_description
1 polymer ?
#
loop_
_entity_poly.entity_id
_entity_poly.type
_entity_poly.pdbx_seq_one_letter_code
_entity_poly.pdbx_strand_id
1 'polypeptide(L)'
;MGKNSKRKIQLKELVIKKRTSSSYSEKETDSSSEEEDLMFQQPGGIDFTSKDMLDKMNEIMAFLKQGSSTKCLSVLLYMALRHFNVTYRDVDAFLSEIGCCRADACHKQADRFLHYGFERFVIETRGGKRGDAFWDVFPEIEEETRNFAIEACTRKAASFTVEELAQFIDLRHSEITGFQKSDAGFIRSVQNRIG
;
A
#
# COMPACT_ATOMS: atom_id res chain seq x y z
N MET A 1 0.12 -32.18 -18.55
CA MET A 1 -0.52 -31.15 -17.70
C MET A 1 -0.01 -29.74 -18.08
N GLY A 2 -0.41 -29.17 -19.23
CA GLY A 2 0.30 -28.04 -19.83
C GLY A 2 -0.53 -26.87 -20.37
N LYS A 3 -1.78 -26.68 -19.91
CA LYS A 3 -2.69 -25.65 -20.47
C LYS A 3 -2.96 -24.44 -19.56
N ASN A 4 -2.78 -24.56 -18.23
CA ASN A 4 -3.09 -23.46 -17.29
C ASN A 4 -1.94 -22.47 -17.04
N SER A 5 -0.69 -22.85 -17.32
CA SER A 5 0.47 -21.96 -17.13
C SER A 5 0.58 -20.90 -18.25
N LYS A 6 0.27 -21.27 -19.50
CA LYS A 6 0.36 -20.36 -20.66
C LYS A 6 -0.67 -19.22 -20.63
N ARG A 7 -1.85 -19.42 -20.05
CA ARG A 7 -2.89 -18.37 -19.90
C ARG A 7 -2.52 -17.30 -18.87
N LYS A 8 -1.79 -17.64 -17.81
CA LYS A 8 -1.37 -16.66 -16.78
C LYS A 8 -0.20 -15.78 -17.24
N ILE A 9 0.64 -16.26 -18.13
CA ILE A 9 1.77 -15.50 -18.69
C ILE A 9 1.26 -14.46 -19.71
N GLN A 10 0.32 -14.84 -20.58
CA GLN A 10 -0.29 -13.90 -21.55
C GLN A 10 -1.10 -12.77 -20.90
N LEU A 11 -1.74 -13.01 -19.75
CA LEU A 11 -2.48 -11.95 -19.05
C LEU A 11 -1.57 -10.92 -18.38
N LYS A 12 -0.34 -11.31 -17.98
CA LYS A 12 0.64 -10.39 -17.39
C LYS A 12 1.33 -9.51 -18.43
N GLU A 13 1.57 -10.03 -19.64
CA GLU A 13 2.15 -9.24 -20.73
C GLU A 13 1.18 -8.17 -21.28
N LEU A 14 -0.14 -8.43 -21.26
CA LEU A 14 -1.16 -7.48 -21.72
C LEU A 14 -1.37 -6.29 -20.77
N VAL A 15 -1.09 -6.44 -19.47
CA VAL A 15 -1.21 -5.36 -18.48
C VAL A 15 0.03 -4.45 -18.50
N ILE A 16 1.20 -4.99 -18.85
CA ILE A 16 2.45 -4.22 -18.94
C ILE A 16 2.50 -3.40 -20.24
N LYS A 17 1.95 -3.92 -21.35
CA LYS A 17 1.94 -3.21 -22.65
C LYS A 17 0.96 -2.02 -22.73
N LYS A 18 0.01 -1.89 -21.79
CA LYS A 18 -0.95 -0.77 -21.76
C LYS A 18 -0.46 0.45 -20.95
N ARG A 19 0.73 0.39 -20.34
CA ARG A 19 1.28 1.48 -19.51
C ARG A 19 2.41 2.29 -20.17
N THR A 20 2.80 2.00 -21.41
CA THR A 20 3.95 2.66 -22.07
C THR A 20 3.63 3.25 -23.44
N SER A 21 2.45 3.84 -23.61
CA SER A 21 2.16 4.69 -24.77
C SER A 21 1.17 5.79 -24.40
N SER A 22 1.66 6.79 -23.70
CA SER A 22 1.07 8.12 -23.71
C SER A 22 2.22 9.12 -23.58
N SER A 23 2.91 9.34 -24.70
CA SER A 23 3.80 10.47 -24.87
C SER A 23 2.94 11.71 -25.08
N TYR A 24 2.73 12.49 -24.03
CA TYR A 24 2.18 13.82 -24.18
C TYR A 24 3.32 14.76 -24.55
N SER A 25 3.24 15.28 -25.77
CA SER A 25 4.08 16.35 -26.27
C SER A 25 3.73 17.62 -25.49
N GLU A 26 4.68 18.16 -24.74
CA GLU A 26 4.63 19.54 -24.31
C GLU A 26 4.67 20.43 -25.55
N LYS A 27 3.56 21.12 -25.82
CA LYS A 27 3.59 22.37 -26.58
C LYS A 27 3.33 23.47 -25.57
N GLU A 28 4.36 24.25 -25.30
CA GLU A 28 4.24 25.57 -24.70
C GLU A 28 3.30 26.40 -25.58
N THR A 29 2.12 26.70 -25.07
CA THR A 29 1.29 27.81 -25.53
C THR A 29 1.26 28.84 -24.42
N ASP A 30 2.24 29.72 -24.49
CA ASP A 30 2.23 31.03 -23.85
C ASP A 30 1.19 31.88 -24.60
N SER A 31 -0.02 31.99 -24.04
CA SER A 31 -1.05 32.99 -24.37
C SER A 31 -2.39 32.63 -23.72
N SER A 32 -2.75 33.32 -22.64
CA SER A 32 -4.09 33.89 -22.41
C SER A 32 -4.22 34.31 -20.94
N SER A 33 -3.72 35.51 -20.61
CA SER A 33 -3.94 36.15 -19.31
C SER A 33 -5.23 36.99 -19.27
N GLU A 34 -6.16 36.79 -20.21
CA GLU A 34 -7.38 37.62 -20.35
C GLU A 34 -8.70 36.83 -20.32
N GLU A 35 -8.68 35.48 -20.26
CA GLU A 35 -9.91 34.68 -20.20
C GLU A 35 -10.37 34.26 -18.79
N GLU A 36 -9.54 34.41 -17.75
CA GLU A 36 -9.94 34.05 -16.38
C GLU A 36 -10.98 35.01 -15.77
N ASP A 37 -11.00 36.28 -16.19
CA ASP A 37 -11.94 37.29 -15.66
C ASP A 37 -13.35 37.22 -16.29
N LEU A 38 -13.55 36.45 -17.36
CA LEU A 38 -14.87 36.30 -18.02
C LEU A 38 -15.69 35.12 -17.49
N MET A 39 -15.11 34.25 -16.66
CA MET A 39 -15.81 33.09 -16.09
C MET A 39 -16.65 33.41 -14.84
N PHE A 40 -16.58 34.64 -14.32
CA PHE A 40 -17.26 35.05 -13.09
C PHE A 40 -18.65 35.69 -13.28
N GLN A 41 -19.19 35.73 -14.50
CA GLN A 41 -20.49 36.37 -14.77
C GLN A 41 -21.56 35.46 -15.38
N GLN A 42 -21.56 34.15 -15.08
CA GLN A 42 -22.78 33.36 -15.32
C GLN A 42 -23.80 33.58 -14.18
N PRO A 43 -25.05 33.98 -14.49
CA PRO A 43 -26.12 34.06 -13.50
C PRO A 43 -26.54 32.64 -13.11
N GLY A 44 -25.87 32.09 -12.10
CA GLY A 44 -26.04 30.71 -11.65
C GLY A 44 -24.77 30.08 -11.09
N GLY A 45 -23.88 30.88 -10.50
CA GLY A 45 -22.65 30.38 -9.87
C GLY A 45 -22.95 29.24 -8.89
N ILE A 46 -22.17 28.17 -8.98
CA ILE A 46 -22.29 27.03 -8.06
C ILE A 46 -21.89 27.52 -6.67
N ASP A 47 -22.82 27.45 -5.72
CA ASP A 47 -22.52 27.71 -4.32
C ASP A 47 -21.81 26.50 -3.71
N PHE A 48 -20.48 26.51 -3.81
CA PHE A 48 -19.60 25.51 -3.21
C PHE A 48 -19.60 25.55 -1.67
N THR A 49 -20.21 26.56 -1.06
CA THR A 49 -20.36 26.68 0.40
C THR A 49 -21.66 26.07 0.92
N SER A 50 -22.54 25.63 0.02
CA SER A 50 -23.81 25.02 0.39
C SER A 50 -23.61 23.67 1.08
N LYS A 51 -24.45 23.41 2.09
CA LYS A 51 -24.46 22.13 2.80
C LYS A 51 -24.78 20.94 1.88
N ASP A 52 -25.60 21.17 0.85
CA ASP A 52 -25.92 20.19 -0.20
C ASP A 52 -24.66 19.71 -0.95
N MET A 53 -23.68 20.60 -1.16
CA MET A 53 -22.41 20.23 -1.77
C MET A 53 -21.60 19.30 -0.86
N LEU A 54 -21.59 19.57 0.45
CA LEU A 54 -20.89 18.73 1.43
C LEU A 54 -21.51 17.32 1.50
N ASP A 55 -22.84 17.23 1.44
CA ASP A 55 -23.55 15.95 1.38
C ASP A 55 -23.17 15.16 0.12
N LYS A 56 -23.13 15.81 -1.06
CA LYS A 56 -22.66 15.19 -2.31
C LYS A 56 -21.19 14.75 -2.25
N MET A 57 -20.32 15.56 -1.65
CA MET A 57 -18.93 15.18 -1.44
C MET A 57 -18.82 13.97 -0.51
N ASN A 58 -19.65 13.89 0.52
CA ASN A 58 -19.71 12.74 1.42
C ASN A 58 -20.19 11.47 0.69
N GLU A 59 -21.18 11.58 -0.21
CA GLU A 59 -21.62 10.46 -1.06
C GLU A 59 -20.50 9.94 -1.97
N ILE A 60 -19.79 10.85 -2.66
CA ILE A 60 -18.63 10.51 -3.50
C ILE A 60 -17.54 9.87 -2.64
N MET A 61 -17.26 10.43 -1.46
CA MET A 61 -16.30 9.87 -0.52
C MET A 61 -16.71 8.47 -0.07
N ALA A 62 -17.98 8.24 0.26
CA ALA A 62 -18.51 6.94 0.64
C ALA A 62 -18.37 5.92 -0.50
N PHE A 63 -18.60 6.34 -1.74
CA PHE A 63 -18.35 5.50 -2.92
C PHE A 63 -16.86 5.17 -3.08
N LEU A 64 -15.97 6.16 -2.99
CA LEU A 64 -14.52 5.95 -3.12
C LEU A 64 -13.95 5.04 -2.02
N LYS A 65 -14.53 5.07 -0.81
CA LYS A 65 -14.18 4.16 0.29
C LYS A 65 -14.42 2.68 -0.05
N GLN A 66 -15.29 2.36 -1.02
CA GLN A 66 -15.55 0.97 -1.42
C GLN A 66 -14.37 0.34 -2.18
N GLY A 67 -13.51 1.15 -2.81
CA GLY A 67 -12.37 0.67 -3.60
C GLY A 67 -11.00 1.20 -3.16
N SER A 68 -10.95 2.07 -2.15
CA SER A 68 -9.71 2.71 -1.70
C SER A 68 -9.65 2.83 -0.18
N SER A 69 -8.43 2.89 0.36
CA SER A 69 -8.29 3.14 1.80
C SER A 69 -8.70 4.58 2.10
N THR A 70 -9.62 4.74 3.05
CA THR A 70 -10.06 6.07 3.54
C THR A 70 -8.86 6.93 3.95
N LYS A 71 -7.80 6.30 4.46
CA LYS A 71 -6.52 6.92 4.81
C LYS A 71 -5.88 7.63 3.61
N CYS A 72 -5.69 6.94 2.48
CA CYS A 72 -5.05 7.52 1.30
C CYS A 72 -5.78 8.79 0.84
N LEU A 73 -7.11 8.69 0.77
CA LEU A 73 -7.94 9.80 0.32
C LEU A 73 -7.95 10.98 1.31
N SER A 74 -8.02 10.69 2.60
CA SER A 74 -7.95 11.72 3.66
C SER A 74 -6.61 12.45 3.66
N VAL A 75 -5.50 11.72 3.44
CA VAL A 75 -4.15 12.29 3.38
C VAL A 75 -3.97 13.15 2.13
N LEU A 76 -4.48 12.71 0.97
CA LEU A 76 -4.44 13.50 -0.26
C LEU A 76 -5.22 14.82 -0.11
N LEU A 77 -6.44 14.76 0.41
CA LEU A 77 -7.26 15.95 0.67
C LEU A 77 -6.59 16.89 1.67
N TYR A 78 -6.03 16.34 2.75
CA TYR A 78 -5.25 17.11 3.72
C TYR A 78 -4.08 17.84 3.04
N MET A 79 -3.28 17.14 2.22
CA MET A 79 -2.13 17.74 1.53
C MET A 79 -2.55 18.84 0.55
N ALA A 80 -3.65 18.64 -0.19
CA ALA A 80 -4.19 19.63 -1.10
C ALA A 80 -4.67 20.89 -0.37
N LEU A 81 -5.45 20.75 0.70
CA LEU A 81 -5.93 21.89 1.49
C LEU A 81 -4.78 22.66 2.15
N ARG A 82 -3.75 21.95 2.63
CA ARG A 82 -2.55 22.57 3.17
C ARG A 82 -1.72 23.30 2.10
N HIS A 83 -1.69 22.79 0.86
CA HIS A 83 -1.07 23.48 -0.27
C HIS A 83 -1.75 24.82 -0.57
N PHE A 84 -3.09 24.88 -0.45
CA PHE A 84 -3.87 26.14 -0.55
C PHE A 84 -3.87 27.00 0.72
N ASN A 85 -2.96 26.74 1.67
CA ASN A 85 -2.82 27.49 2.93
C ASN A 85 -4.08 27.51 3.83
N VAL A 86 -5.00 26.57 3.68
CA VAL A 86 -6.17 26.45 4.57
C VAL A 86 -5.71 26.14 5.98
N THR A 87 -6.25 26.84 6.99
CA THR A 87 -5.77 26.70 8.38
C THR A 87 -5.99 25.27 8.90
N TYR A 88 -5.14 24.83 9.83
CA TYR A 88 -5.22 23.46 10.35
C TYR A 88 -6.58 23.15 11.00
N ARG A 89 -7.16 24.16 11.68
CA ARG A 89 -8.49 24.06 12.30
C ARG A 89 -9.58 23.84 11.26
N ASP A 90 -9.53 24.59 10.17
CA ASP A 90 -10.54 24.51 9.12
C ASP A 90 -10.41 23.19 8.32
N VAL A 91 -9.17 22.76 8.07
CA VAL A 91 -8.90 21.44 7.47
C VAL A 91 -9.47 20.32 8.33
N ASP A 92 -9.25 20.37 9.64
CA ASP A 92 -9.74 19.33 10.55
C ASP A 92 -11.27 19.32 10.66
N ALA A 93 -11.91 20.49 10.69
CA ALA A 93 -13.37 20.62 10.65
C ALA A 93 -13.94 20.04 9.34
N PHE A 94 -13.39 20.47 8.20
CA PHE A 94 -13.80 20.00 6.88
C PHE A 94 -13.64 18.48 6.74
N LEU A 95 -12.46 17.93 7.09
CA LEU A 95 -12.21 16.49 7.02
C LEU A 95 -13.16 15.70 7.93
N SER A 96 -13.46 16.22 9.12
CA SER A 96 -14.41 15.57 10.03
C SER A 96 -15.84 15.56 9.46
N GLU A 97 -16.25 16.63 8.78
CA GLU A 97 -17.59 16.77 8.20
C GLU A 97 -17.84 15.79 7.05
N ILE A 98 -16.85 15.57 6.19
CA ILE A 98 -16.93 14.58 5.09
C ILE A 98 -16.56 13.14 5.53
N GLY A 99 -16.41 12.91 6.84
CA GLY A 99 -16.09 11.58 7.39
C GLY A 99 -14.72 11.04 6.99
N CYS A 100 -13.72 11.91 6.83
CA CYS A 100 -12.30 11.57 6.65
C CYS A 100 -11.59 11.37 7.99
N CYS A 101 -10.31 10.97 7.93
CA CYS A 101 -9.44 10.99 9.10
C CYS A 101 -9.17 12.43 9.57
N ARG A 102 -8.99 12.61 10.88
CA ARG A 102 -8.62 13.90 11.48
C ARG A 102 -7.31 14.43 10.95
N ALA A 103 -7.15 15.75 10.97
CA ALA A 103 -5.96 16.43 10.45
C ALA A 103 -4.65 15.93 11.11
N ASP A 104 -4.66 15.56 12.40
CA ASP A 104 -3.47 15.04 13.10
C ASP A 104 -3.03 13.69 12.54
N ALA A 105 -4.00 12.79 12.31
CA ALA A 105 -3.73 11.51 11.67
C ALA A 105 -3.23 11.71 10.23
N CYS A 106 -3.88 12.59 9.46
CA CYS A 106 -3.46 12.90 8.10
C CYS A 106 -2.06 13.52 8.05
N HIS A 107 -1.73 14.42 8.97
CA HIS A 107 -0.42 15.06 9.05
C HIS A 107 0.69 14.05 9.29
N LYS A 108 0.54 13.16 10.29
CA LYS A 108 1.51 12.08 10.57
C LYS A 108 1.70 11.14 9.39
N GLN A 109 0.63 10.87 8.63
CA GLN A 109 0.70 9.98 7.48
C GLN A 109 1.26 10.68 6.24
N ALA A 110 0.96 11.96 6.04
CA ALA A 110 1.57 12.81 5.01
C ALA A 110 3.09 12.92 5.26
N ASP A 111 3.49 13.13 6.50
CA ASP A 111 4.90 13.17 6.90
C ASP A 111 5.61 11.86 6.54
N ARG A 112 5.01 10.71 6.87
CA ARG A 112 5.54 9.40 6.47
C ARG A 112 5.60 9.21 4.95
N PHE A 113 4.58 9.66 4.23
CA PHE A 113 4.54 9.57 2.78
C PHE A 113 5.68 10.36 2.14
N LEU A 114 5.90 11.59 2.60
CA LEU A 114 6.96 12.47 2.09
C LEU A 114 8.36 11.94 2.43
N HIS A 115 8.56 11.38 3.63
CA HIS A 115 9.89 10.93 4.07
C HIS A 115 10.25 9.49 3.66
N TYR A 116 9.27 8.60 3.54
CA TYR A 116 9.51 7.17 3.32
C TYR A 116 8.93 6.63 2.01
N GLY A 117 8.26 7.48 1.23
CA GLY A 117 7.69 7.14 -0.06
C GLY A 117 6.38 6.35 0.01
N PHE A 118 5.79 6.14 -1.17
CA PHE A 118 4.46 5.53 -1.31
C PHE A 118 4.39 4.09 -0.79
N GLU A 119 5.43 3.28 -1.01
CA GLU A 119 5.43 1.88 -0.58
C GLU A 119 5.27 1.75 0.93
N ARG A 120 6.04 2.53 1.70
CA ARG A 120 5.93 2.55 3.16
C ARG A 120 4.63 3.17 3.66
N PHE A 121 4.09 4.13 2.93
CA PHE A 121 2.82 4.78 3.25
C PHE A 121 1.62 3.82 3.12
N VAL A 122 1.60 2.99 2.08
CA VAL A 122 0.53 2.02 1.84
C VAL A 122 0.57 0.88 2.86
N ILE A 123 1.75 0.51 3.35
CA ILE A 123 1.91 -0.54 4.38
C ILE A 123 1.37 -0.03 5.72
N GLU A 124 0.13 -0.40 6.05
CA GLU A 124 -0.55 -0.07 7.31
C GLU A 124 0.17 -0.72 8.50
N THR A 125 0.91 0.06 9.29
CA THR A 125 1.65 -0.47 10.45
C THR A 125 0.78 -0.69 11.70
N ARG A 126 -0.55 -0.62 11.60
CA ARG A 126 -1.46 -0.91 12.72
C ARG A 126 -1.91 -2.37 12.69
N GLY A 127 -1.13 -3.24 13.32
CA GLY A 127 -1.61 -4.55 13.79
C GLY A 127 -2.02 -5.58 12.74
N GLY A 128 -1.86 -5.30 11.45
CA GLY A 128 -1.99 -6.31 10.40
C GLY A 128 -0.72 -7.15 10.34
N LYS A 129 -0.86 -8.48 10.45
CA LYS A 129 0.21 -9.43 10.13
C LYS A 129 0.88 -8.98 8.81
N ARG A 130 2.20 -8.81 8.83
CA ARG A 130 2.99 -8.42 7.65
C ARG A 130 2.89 -9.55 6.63
N GLY A 131 1.91 -9.48 5.73
CA GLY A 131 1.50 -10.66 4.96
C GLY A 131 0.96 -11.75 5.86
N ASP A 132 0.41 -12.80 5.27
CA ASP A 132 0.23 -14.05 5.99
C ASP A 132 1.58 -14.40 6.63
N ALA A 133 1.62 -14.58 7.96
CA ALA A 133 2.87 -14.93 8.61
C ALA A 133 3.40 -16.20 7.91
N PHE A 134 4.72 -16.37 7.82
CA PHE A 134 5.31 -17.53 7.13
C PHE A 134 4.62 -18.86 7.53
N TRP A 135 4.27 -18.99 8.82
CA TRP A 135 3.56 -20.14 9.36
C TRP A 135 2.06 -20.21 9.01
N ASP A 136 1.41 -19.08 8.76
CA ASP A 136 0.03 -19.07 8.25
C ASP A 136 -0.03 -19.54 6.78
N VAL A 137 1.01 -19.29 5.99
CA VAL A 137 1.13 -19.75 4.58
C VAL A 137 1.60 -21.19 4.50
N PHE A 138 2.45 -21.61 5.43
CA PHE A 138 3.07 -22.92 5.47
C PHE A 138 2.91 -23.59 6.84
N PRO A 139 1.66 -23.94 7.24
CA PRO A 139 1.39 -24.55 8.54
C PRO A 139 2.09 -25.91 8.69
N GLU A 140 2.29 -26.63 7.59
CA GLU A 140 3.00 -27.92 7.58
C GLU A 140 4.46 -27.77 8.00
N ILE A 141 5.12 -26.69 7.56
CA ILE A 141 6.50 -26.39 7.94
C ILE A 141 6.56 -26.05 9.43
N GLU A 142 5.55 -25.36 9.99
CA GLU A 142 5.51 -25.06 11.42
C GLU A 142 5.48 -26.33 12.27
N GLU A 143 4.58 -27.26 11.92
CA GLU A 143 4.43 -28.54 12.62
C GLU A 143 5.71 -29.36 12.55
N GLU A 144 6.31 -29.49 11.37
CA GLU A 144 7.53 -30.26 11.17
C GLU A 144 8.74 -29.63 11.86
N THR A 145 8.86 -28.30 11.83
CA THR A 145 9.92 -27.56 12.53
C THR A 145 9.80 -27.77 14.04
N ARG A 146 8.57 -27.77 14.57
CA ARG A 146 8.30 -28.06 15.98
C ARG A 146 8.70 -29.49 16.34
N ASN A 147 8.34 -30.47 15.51
CA ASN A 147 8.70 -31.87 15.72
C ASN A 147 10.22 -32.06 15.67
N PHE A 148 10.90 -31.47 14.69
CA PHE A 148 12.36 -31.47 14.59
C PHE A 148 13.02 -30.91 15.87
N ALA A 149 12.53 -29.78 16.39
CA ALA A 149 13.05 -29.20 17.63
C ALA A 149 12.79 -30.10 18.85
N ILE A 150 11.62 -30.73 18.95
CA ILE A 150 11.29 -31.66 20.04
C ILE A 150 12.20 -32.91 19.98
N GLU A 151 12.37 -33.52 18.81
CA GLU A 151 13.27 -34.65 18.61
C GLU A 151 14.71 -34.28 18.93
N ALA A 152 15.14 -33.08 18.54
CA ALA A 152 16.46 -32.59 18.87
C ALA A 152 16.69 -32.44 20.37
N CYS A 153 15.68 -31.96 21.12
CA CYS A 153 15.72 -31.80 22.57
C CYS A 153 15.60 -33.12 23.35
N THR A 154 15.01 -34.17 22.78
CA THR A 154 14.85 -35.47 23.44
C THR A 154 16.09 -36.37 23.33
N ARG A 155 17.07 -36.00 22.50
CA ARG A 155 18.37 -36.69 22.42
C ARG A 155 19.18 -36.52 23.71
N LYS A 156 20.01 -37.52 24.03
CA LYS A 156 20.88 -37.52 25.22
C LYS A 156 21.81 -36.31 25.32
N ALA A 157 22.17 -35.71 24.18
CA ALA A 157 22.76 -34.39 24.09
C ALA A 157 21.71 -33.46 23.46
N ALA A 158 21.02 -32.69 24.31
CA ALA A 158 20.03 -31.70 23.90
C ALA A 158 20.74 -30.46 23.34
N SER A 159 21.37 -30.62 22.19
CA SER A 159 22.05 -29.55 21.47
C SER A 159 21.62 -29.61 20.02
N PHE A 160 20.91 -28.58 19.58
CA PHE A 160 20.79 -28.25 18.17
C PHE A 160 20.99 -26.75 18.03
N THR A 161 21.52 -26.34 16.89
CA THR A 161 21.84 -24.94 16.64
C THR A 161 20.67 -24.24 15.94
N VAL A 162 20.61 -22.91 16.11
CA VAL A 162 19.65 -22.07 15.36
C VAL A 162 19.88 -22.21 13.85
N GLU A 163 21.12 -22.47 13.43
CA GLU A 163 21.49 -22.68 12.03
C GLU A 163 20.92 -23.98 11.47
N GLU A 164 21.01 -25.09 12.20
CA GLU A 164 20.39 -26.38 11.82
C GLU A 164 18.87 -26.25 11.65
N LEU A 165 18.21 -25.51 12.55
CA LEU A 165 16.79 -25.24 12.44
C LEU A 165 16.46 -24.38 11.21
N ALA A 166 17.29 -23.37 10.91
CA ALA A 166 17.11 -22.52 9.74
C ALA A 166 17.30 -23.29 8.43
N GLN A 167 18.29 -24.17 8.37
CA GLN A 167 18.52 -25.07 7.23
C GLN A 167 17.34 -26.02 7.02
N PHE A 168 16.78 -26.57 8.11
CA PHE A 168 15.60 -27.44 8.04
C PHE A 168 14.38 -26.70 7.46
N ILE A 169 14.09 -25.50 7.93
CA ILE A 169 12.97 -24.67 7.43
C ILE A 169 13.16 -24.35 5.94
N ASP A 170 14.38 -23.98 5.53
CA ASP A 170 14.70 -23.64 4.13
C ASP A 170 14.55 -24.84 3.20
N LEU A 171 14.98 -26.03 3.64
CA LEU A 171 14.82 -27.28 2.88
C LEU A 171 13.34 -27.59 2.65
N ARG A 172 12.54 -27.61 3.73
CA ARG A 172 11.11 -27.92 3.66
C ARG A 172 10.33 -26.91 2.83
N HIS A 173 10.65 -25.62 2.94
CA HIS A 173 10.04 -24.61 2.09
C HIS A 173 10.37 -24.82 0.61
N SER A 174 11.62 -25.15 0.28
CA SER A 174 12.05 -25.40 -1.10
C SER A 174 11.36 -26.63 -1.69
N GLU A 175 11.14 -27.68 -0.89
CA GLU A 175 10.41 -28.88 -1.28
C GLU A 175 8.93 -28.59 -1.59
N ILE A 176 8.27 -27.80 -0.75
CA ILE A 176 6.83 -27.49 -0.90
C ILE A 176 6.59 -26.52 -2.05
N THR A 177 7.44 -25.50 -2.20
CA THR A 177 7.24 -24.44 -3.20
C THR A 177 7.90 -24.73 -4.56
N GLY A 178 8.82 -25.69 -4.61
CA GLY A 178 9.69 -25.93 -5.77
C GLY A 178 10.67 -24.77 -6.04
N PHE A 179 10.79 -23.83 -5.11
CA PHE A 179 11.67 -22.68 -5.22
C PHE A 179 13.12 -23.09 -4.97
N GLN A 180 13.99 -22.86 -5.96
CA GLN A 180 15.43 -23.00 -5.78
C GLN A 180 16.04 -21.64 -5.47
N LYS A 181 16.73 -21.57 -4.35
CA LYS A 181 17.36 -20.36 -3.85
C LYS A 181 18.65 -20.05 -4.63
N SER A 182 18.85 -18.79 -4.99
CA SER A 182 20.09 -18.30 -5.61
C SER A 182 21.13 -17.80 -4.60
N ASP A 183 20.69 -17.44 -3.39
CA ASP A 183 21.48 -16.70 -2.41
C ASP A 183 21.67 -17.53 -1.12
N ALA A 184 22.80 -17.35 -0.44
CA ALA A 184 23.14 -18.07 0.80
C ALA A 184 22.40 -17.59 2.07
N GLY A 185 21.45 -16.66 1.97
CA GLY A 185 20.64 -16.23 3.13
C GLY A 185 19.75 -17.36 3.66
N PHE A 186 18.95 -17.14 4.71
CA PHE A 186 17.85 -18.03 5.12
C PHE A 186 16.50 -17.40 4.76
N ILE A 187 15.48 -18.20 4.42
CA ILE A 187 14.16 -17.69 3.98
C ILE A 187 13.50 -16.85 5.07
N ARG A 188 13.87 -17.12 6.32
CA ARG A 188 13.44 -16.40 7.51
C ARG A 188 14.50 -15.50 8.17
N SER A 189 15.71 -15.39 7.61
CA SER A 189 16.67 -14.40 8.14
C SER A 189 16.19 -13.01 7.75
N VAL A 190 15.90 -12.17 8.74
CA VAL A 190 15.61 -10.74 8.54
C VAL A 190 16.90 -10.08 8.08
N GLN A 191 17.21 -10.19 6.79
CA GLN A 191 18.19 -9.30 6.18
C GLN A 191 17.49 -7.97 5.94
N ASN A 192 17.88 -6.99 6.76
CA ASN A 192 17.83 -5.57 6.43
C ASN A 192 18.30 -5.38 4.98
N ARG A 193 17.39 -5.41 4.01
CA ARG A 193 17.62 -4.81 2.70
C ARG A 193 17.28 -3.34 2.82
N ILE A 194 18.20 -2.61 3.47
CA ILE A 194 18.43 -1.21 3.20
C ILE A 194 19.66 -1.21 2.29
N GLY A 195 19.41 -1.02 1.00
CA GLY A 195 20.38 -0.69 -0.03
C GLY A 195 19.67 0.28 -0.96
#